data_AF-A0A1E8EZG2-F1
#
_entry.id   AF-A0A1E8EZG2-F1
#
_cell.length_a   1.000
_cell.length_b   1.000
_cell.length_c   1.000
_cell.angle_alpha   90.00
_cell.angle_beta   90.00
_cell.angle_gamma   90.00
#
_symmetry.space_group_name_H-M   'P 1'
#
loop_
_entity.id
_entity.type
_entity.pdbx_description
1 polymer ?
#
loop_
_entity_poly.entity_id
_entity_poly.type
_entity_poly.pdbx_seq_one_letter_code
_entity_poly.pdbx_strand_id
1 'polypeptide(L)'
;MLPIIYITTNKNKSIYKSNNIFTKIKDRFSINLEEEIFIEKFNLNIFNICIPQNINKQSYLRNISIAKNFVKNKKAILAPKIYRKFDYNLFNDFQKRLFAFSVVKSLQLILRLKNKSIRNSYITVYDSSDNVNKCIIQELCKHCKCIILLSKKLNNMFQLREDIIKKYGVACIITSNKEYAFNNCDFIIASRDVSFLYKDIPIWHINNLHISNNFNRIYIDDVTYSWNIDNNIFSIELLGAILSQFNNNENIENCLKENKICLNEIKFNNKILNF
;
A
#
# COMPACT_ATOMS: atom_id res chain seq x y z
N MET A 1 -11.92 -16.67 -14.33
CA MET A 1 -11.97 -15.64 -13.26
C MET A 1 -12.62 -14.35 -13.79
N LEU A 2 -12.96 -13.37 -12.93
CA LEU A 2 -13.34 -12.02 -13.38
C LEU A 2 -12.10 -11.30 -13.95
N PRO A 3 -12.25 -10.52 -15.03
CA PRO A 3 -11.14 -9.75 -15.58
C PRO A 3 -10.63 -8.71 -14.58
N ILE A 4 -9.33 -8.42 -14.63
CA ILE A 4 -8.68 -7.41 -13.80
C ILE A 4 -8.30 -6.22 -14.66
N ILE A 5 -8.59 -5.02 -14.17
CA ILE A 5 -8.11 -3.76 -14.74
C ILE A 5 -6.94 -3.29 -13.90
N TYR A 6 -5.73 -3.53 -14.38
CA TYR A 6 -4.51 -3.05 -13.76
C TYR A 6 -4.24 -1.63 -14.26
N ILE A 7 -4.29 -0.65 -13.37
CA ILE A 7 -4.23 0.76 -13.76
C ILE A 7 -2.92 1.34 -13.27
N THR A 8 -2.09 1.79 -14.20
CA THR A 8 -0.81 2.41 -13.92
C THR A 8 -0.78 3.83 -14.48
N THR A 9 0.35 4.52 -14.29
CA THR A 9 0.60 5.79 -14.95
C THR A 9 1.95 5.78 -15.61
N ASN A 10 2.07 6.57 -16.68
CA ASN A 10 3.36 6.82 -17.29
C ASN A 10 4.25 7.63 -16.33
N LYS A 11 5.31 7.00 -15.83
CA LYS A 11 6.25 7.58 -14.87
C LYS A 11 6.99 8.82 -15.41
N ASN A 12 7.06 9.00 -16.73
CA ASN A 12 7.75 10.13 -17.35
C ASN A 12 6.89 11.41 -17.41
N LYS A 13 5.60 11.33 -17.06
CA LYS A 13 4.72 12.51 -16.99
C LYS A 13 4.73 13.08 -15.58
N SER A 14 4.71 14.42 -15.48
CA SER A 14 4.65 15.09 -14.18
C SER A 14 3.29 14.94 -13.50
N ILE A 15 3.31 14.89 -12.17
CA ILE A 15 2.12 14.93 -11.33
C ILE A 15 1.50 16.32 -11.41
N TYR A 16 0.19 16.41 -11.58
CA TYR A 16 -0.54 17.68 -11.57
C TYR A 16 -1.91 17.56 -10.89
N LYS A 17 -2.53 18.71 -10.59
CA LYS A 17 -3.80 18.79 -9.87
C LYS A 17 -4.73 19.81 -10.52
N SER A 18 -5.52 19.39 -11.50
CA SER A 18 -6.44 20.27 -12.23
C SER A 18 -7.74 19.57 -12.64
N ASN A 19 -8.83 20.33 -12.74
CA ASN A 19 -10.13 19.82 -13.20
C ASN A 19 -10.93 20.86 -14.02
N ASN A 20 -10.26 21.53 -14.95
CA ASN A 20 -10.93 22.41 -15.93
C ASN A 20 -11.22 21.63 -17.24
N ILE A 21 -12.05 22.20 -18.12
CA ILE A 21 -12.51 21.55 -19.36
C ILE A 21 -11.34 21.04 -20.22
N PHE A 22 -10.33 21.88 -20.46
CA PHE A 22 -9.13 21.51 -21.22
C PHE A 22 -8.41 20.30 -20.61
N THR A 23 -8.28 20.26 -19.28
CA THR A 23 -7.66 19.12 -18.59
C THR A 23 -8.50 17.86 -18.70
N LYS A 24 -9.85 17.95 -18.75
CA LYS A 24 -10.68 16.75 -18.99
C LYS A 24 -10.43 16.16 -20.36
N ILE A 25 -10.29 17.01 -21.37
CA ILE A 25 -10.03 16.62 -22.75
C ILE A 25 -8.63 15.99 -22.84
N LYS A 26 -7.61 16.69 -22.34
CA LYS A 26 -6.21 16.20 -22.27
C LYS A 26 -6.12 14.86 -21.54
N ASP A 27 -6.78 14.74 -20.39
CA ASP A 27 -6.79 13.53 -19.59
C ASP A 27 -7.37 12.36 -20.40
N ARG A 28 -8.51 12.57 -21.07
CA ARG A 28 -9.18 11.53 -21.87
C ARG A 28 -8.29 10.98 -22.98
N PHE A 29 -7.59 11.84 -23.71
CA PHE A 29 -6.65 11.42 -24.76
C PHE A 29 -5.36 10.80 -24.23
N SER A 30 -5.10 10.92 -22.92
CA SER A 30 -3.92 10.32 -22.28
C SER A 30 -4.19 8.92 -21.71
N ILE A 31 -5.43 8.43 -21.74
CA ILE A 31 -5.82 7.12 -21.21
C ILE A 31 -5.79 6.08 -22.31
N ASN A 32 -4.93 5.08 -22.19
CA ASN A 32 -4.71 4.07 -23.21
C ASN A 32 -4.64 2.67 -22.58
N LEU A 33 -5.17 1.66 -23.29
CA LEU A 33 -4.88 0.25 -23.02
C LEU A 33 -3.46 -0.04 -23.57
N GLU A 34 -2.54 -0.40 -22.68
CA GLU A 34 -1.16 -0.70 -23.06
C GLU A 34 -1.01 -2.16 -23.47
N GLU A 35 -1.61 -3.07 -22.70
CA GLU A 35 -1.43 -4.51 -22.88
C GLU A 35 -2.65 -5.28 -22.36
N GLU A 36 -2.92 -6.43 -22.98
CA GLU A 36 -3.83 -7.45 -22.45
C GLU A 36 -3.03 -8.74 -22.20
N ILE A 37 -2.98 -9.16 -20.94
CA ILE A 37 -2.26 -10.37 -20.51
C ILE A 37 -3.29 -11.44 -20.17
N PHE A 38 -3.12 -12.63 -20.75
CA PHE A 38 -3.93 -13.80 -20.41
C PHE A 38 -3.13 -14.80 -19.57
N ILE A 39 -3.61 -15.09 -18.36
CA ILE A 39 -3.02 -16.13 -17.51
C ILE A 39 -3.88 -17.40 -17.68
N GLU A 40 -3.40 -18.31 -18.53
CA GLU A 40 -4.11 -19.54 -18.92
C GLU A 40 -4.52 -20.38 -17.72
N LYS A 41 -3.60 -20.56 -16.76
CA LYS A 41 -3.82 -21.36 -15.54
C LYS A 41 -5.07 -20.96 -14.75
N PHE A 42 -5.49 -19.71 -14.83
CA PHE A 42 -6.64 -19.18 -14.09
C PHE A 42 -7.81 -18.78 -14.98
N ASN A 43 -7.65 -18.92 -16.30
CA ASN A 43 -8.56 -18.34 -17.29
C ASN A 43 -8.90 -16.88 -16.92
N LEU A 44 -7.85 -16.05 -16.86
CA LEU A 44 -7.89 -14.70 -16.32
C LEU A 44 -7.27 -13.71 -17.32
N ASN A 45 -8.03 -12.68 -17.69
CA ASN A 45 -7.53 -11.55 -18.48
C ASN A 45 -7.17 -10.40 -17.56
N ILE A 46 -5.99 -9.81 -17.77
CA ILE A 46 -5.51 -8.61 -17.10
C ILE A 46 -5.35 -7.53 -18.18
N PHE A 47 -6.12 -6.46 -18.07
CA PHE A 47 -6.04 -5.29 -18.94
C PHE A 47 -5.16 -4.24 -18.27
N ASN A 48 -3.96 -4.00 -18.79
CA ASN A 48 -3.07 -2.97 -18.30
C ASN A 48 -3.42 -1.63 -18.97
N ILE A 49 -3.89 -0.66 -18.18
CA ILE A 49 -4.34 0.64 -18.67
C ILE A 49 -3.49 1.73 -18.02
N CYS A 50 -2.85 2.56 -18.85
CA CYS A 50 -2.17 3.75 -18.39
C CYS A 50 -3.15 4.93 -18.35
N ILE A 51 -3.16 5.68 -17.25
CA ILE A 51 -3.91 6.93 -17.09
C ILE A 51 -2.98 8.10 -16.75
N PRO A 52 -3.41 9.37 -16.92
CA PRO A 52 -2.59 10.52 -16.52
C PRO A 52 -2.46 10.67 -14.99
N GLN A 53 -1.33 11.24 -14.54
CA GLN A 53 -1.02 11.52 -13.13
C GLN A 53 -1.75 12.75 -12.55
N ASN A 54 -3.06 12.83 -12.77
CA ASN A 54 -3.89 13.91 -12.23
C ASN A 54 -4.41 13.54 -10.83
N ILE A 55 -3.77 14.08 -9.79
CA ILE A 55 -4.14 13.84 -8.38
C ILE A 55 -5.27 14.75 -7.88
N ASN A 56 -5.97 15.46 -8.76
CA ASN A 56 -7.26 16.06 -8.41
C ASN A 56 -8.30 14.93 -8.24
N LYS A 57 -8.94 14.84 -7.07
CA LYS A 57 -9.88 13.76 -6.72
C LYS A 57 -10.98 13.53 -7.77
N GLN A 58 -11.59 14.60 -8.30
CA GLN A 58 -12.66 14.48 -9.28
C GLN A 58 -12.13 13.97 -10.63
N SER A 59 -10.99 14.51 -11.09
CA SER A 59 -10.36 14.06 -12.33
C SER A 59 -9.84 12.62 -12.21
N TYR A 60 -9.22 12.27 -11.09
CA TYR A 60 -8.77 10.90 -10.80
C TYR A 60 -9.93 9.90 -10.92
N LEU A 61 -11.05 10.13 -10.23
CA LEU A 61 -12.21 9.23 -10.29
C LEU A 61 -12.83 9.15 -11.69
N ARG A 62 -12.87 10.27 -12.43
CA ARG A 62 -13.28 10.28 -13.83
C ARG A 62 -12.36 9.41 -14.68
N ASN A 63 -11.06 9.53 -14.52
CA ASN A 63 -10.07 8.79 -15.32
C ASN A 63 -10.13 7.30 -15.02
N ILE A 64 -10.33 6.90 -13.76
CA ILE A 64 -10.62 5.51 -13.37
C ILE A 64 -11.92 5.00 -14.04
N SER A 65 -12.97 5.83 -14.09
CA SER A 65 -14.22 5.46 -14.76
C SER A 65 -14.04 5.26 -16.27
N ILE A 66 -13.25 6.11 -16.93
CA ILE A 66 -12.91 5.96 -18.34
C ILE A 66 -12.10 4.67 -18.56
N ALA A 67 -11.11 4.40 -17.70
CA ALA A 67 -10.33 3.16 -17.76
C ALA A 67 -11.22 1.91 -17.65
N LYS A 68 -12.24 1.93 -16.79
CA LYS A 68 -13.22 0.82 -16.71
C LYS A 68 -13.94 0.54 -18.03
N ASN A 69 -14.18 1.56 -18.85
CA ASN A 69 -14.92 1.40 -20.10
C ASN A 69 -14.15 0.63 -21.19
N PHE A 70 -12.83 0.47 -21.04
CA PHE A 70 -12.04 -0.41 -21.93
C PHE A 70 -12.41 -1.89 -21.76
N VAL A 71 -12.94 -2.26 -20.58
CA VAL A 71 -13.36 -3.63 -20.29
C VAL A 71 -14.88 -3.68 -20.27
N LYS A 72 -15.48 -4.46 -21.17
CA LYS A 72 -16.95 -4.59 -21.29
C LYS A 72 -17.64 -5.26 -20.08
N ASN A 73 -16.89 -5.55 -19.02
CA ASN A 73 -17.37 -6.23 -17.82
C ASN A 73 -17.44 -5.27 -16.62
N LYS A 74 -18.65 -4.93 -16.19
CA LYS A 74 -18.90 -4.05 -15.03
C LYS A 74 -18.42 -4.65 -13.69
N LYS A 75 -18.23 -5.97 -13.62
CA LYS A 75 -17.73 -6.68 -12.43
C LYS A 75 -16.21 -6.83 -12.41
N ALA A 76 -15.49 -6.24 -13.38
CA ALA A 76 -14.03 -6.30 -13.40
C ALA A 76 -13.42 -5.74 -12.10
N ILE A 77 -12.39 -6.40 -11.60
CA ILE A 77 -11.70 -6.00 -10.36
C ILE A 77 -10.64 -4.95 -10.69
N LEU A 78 -10.54 -3.91 -9.87
CA LEU A 78 -9.56 -2.86 -10.06
C LEU A 78 -8.28 -3.15 -9.28
N ALA A 79 -7.14 -2.92 -9.92
CA ALA A 79 -5.82 -2.92 -9.30
C ALA A 79 -5.07 -1.61 -9.64
N PRO A 80 -5.48 -0.45 -9.11
CA PRO A 80 -4.80 0.80 -9.39
C PRO A 80 -3.48 0.91 -8.59
N LYS A 81 -2.39 1.27 -9.27
CA LYS A 81 -1.07 1.58 -8.69
C LYS A 81 -0.61 2.95 -9.18
N ILE A 82 -1.17 4.00 -8.58
CA ILE A 82 -1.05 5.40 -9.04
C ILE A 82 -0.72 6.31 -7.85
N TYR A 83 -1.73 6.57 -7.02
CA TYR A 83 -1.61 7.37 -5.82
C TYR A 83 -2.35 6.66 -4.69
N ARG A 84 -1.59 6.03 -3.81
CA ARG A 84 -2.12 5.05 -2.85
C ARG A 84 -3.22 5.59 -1.95
N LYS A 85 -3.18 6.89 -1.65
CA LYS A 85 -4.22 7.57 -0.87
C LYS A 85 -5.61 7.50 -1.53
N PHE A 86 -5.66 7.50 -2.86
CA PHE A 86 -6.89 7.32 -3.62
C PHE A 86 -7.12 5.86 -3.98
N ASP A 87 -6.07 5.16 -4.45
CA ASP A 87 -6.12 3.75 -4.87
C ASP A 87 -6.70 2.86 -3.77
N TYR A 88 -6.29 3.06 -2.51
CA TYR A 88 -6.73 2.24 -1.39
C TYR A 88 -8.25 2.23 -1.17
N ASN A 89 -8.95 3.30 -1.58
CA ASN A 89 -10.42 3.34 -1.48
C ASN A 89 -11.10 2.48 -2.55
N LEU A 90 -10.38 2.12 -3.62
CA LEU A 90 -10.84 1.25 -4.70
C LEU A 90 -10.52 -0.23 -4.45
N PHE A 91 -9.63 -0.52 -3.50
CA PHE A 91 -9.27 -1.89 -3.13
C PHE A 91 -10.40 -2.62 -2.43
N ASN A 92 -10.56 -3.91 -2.77
CA ASN A 92 -11.37 -4.84 -2.01
C ASN A 92 -10.71 -5.19 -0.65
N ASP A 93 -11.42 -5.93 0.20
CA ASP A 93 -10.92 -6.26 1.55
C ASP A 93 -9.63 -7.09 1.50
N PHE A 94 -9.55 -8.08 0.61
CA PHE A 94 -8.37 -8.92 0.46
C PHE A 94 -7.15 -8.09 0.04
N GLN A 95 -7.28 -7.19 -0.94
CA GLN A 95 -6.21 -6.28 -1.36
C GLN A 95 -5.71 -5.42 -0.18
N LYS A 96 -6.62 -4.89 0.64
CA LYS A 96 -6.27 -4.10 1.83
C LYS A 96 -5.52 -4.92 2.88
N ARG A 97 -5.96 -6.15 3.11
CA ARG A 97 -5.29 -7.10 4.02
C ARG A 97 -3.92 -7.53 3.49
N LEU A 98 -3.79 -7.81 2.20
CA LEU A 98 -2.50 -8.14 1.57
C LEU A 98 -1.54 -6.95 1.64
N PHE A 99 -2.03 -5.73 1.41
CA PHE A 99 -1.23 -4.52 1.58
C PHE A 99 -0.70 -4.38 3.01
N ALA A 100 -1.57 -4.54 4.01
CA ALA A 100 -1.16 -4.52 5.41
C ALA A 100 -0.13 -5.60 5.75
N PHE A 101 -0.36 -6.83 5.30
CA PHE A 101 0.59 -7.95 5.44
C PHE A 101 1.95 -7.62 4.81
N SER A 102 1.95 -7.04 3.62
CA SER A 102 3.15 -6.65 2.89
C SER A 102 3.98 -5.62 3.67
N VAL A 103 3.32 -4.58 4.22
CA VAL A 103 3.94 -3.56 5.07
C VAL A 103 4.58 -4.19 6.32
N VAL A 104 3.85 -5.10 6.99
CA VAL A 104 4.33 -5.69 8.24
C VAL A 104 5.47 -6.69 8.02
N LYS A 105 5.40 -7.53 6.97
CA LYS A 105 6.47 -8.50 6.67
C LYS A 105 7.78 -7.82 6.26
N SER A 106 7.70 -6.80 5.41
CA SER A 106 8.87 -6.04 4.99
C SER A 106 9.49 -5.24 6.16
N LEU A 107 8.66 -4.62 7.01
CA LEU A 107 9.10 -4.04 8.27
C LEU A 107 9.81 -5.08 9.15
N GLN A 108 9.24 -6.27 9.29
CA GLN A 108 9.84 -7.35 10.08
C GLN A 108 11.22 -7.76 9.54
N LEU A 109 11.39 -7.83 8.22
CA LEU A 109 12.67 -8.12 7.58
C LEU A 109 13.70 -7.02 7.88
N ILE A 110 13.32 -5.75 7.73
CA ILE A 110 14.20 -4.61 8.00
C ILE A 110 14.62 -4.54 9.46
N LEU A 111 13.71 -4.79 10.40
CA LEU A 111 14.06 -4.87 11.81
C LEU A 111 15.06 -6.00 12.08
N ARG A 112 14.88 -7.17 11.46
CA ARG A 112 15.83 -8.29 11.60
C ARG A 112 17.23 -7.93 11.11
N LEU A 113 17.33 -7.20 10.00
CA LEU A 113 18.60 -6.70 9.48
C LEU A 113 19.27 -5.70 10.44
N LYS A 114 18.47 -4.98 11.23
CA LYS A 114 18.94 -4.13 12.34
C LYS A 114 19.09 -4.90 13.67
N ASN A 115 19.12 -6.23 13.67
CA ASN A 115 19.19 -7.09 14.85
C ASN A 115 18.07 -6.84 15.89
N LYS A 116 16.89 -6.43 15.42
CA LYS A 116 15.70 -6.19 16.25
C LYS A 116 14.59 -7.17 15.90
N SER A 117 13.84 -7.57 16.92
CA SER A 117 12.60 -8.35 16.76
C SER A 117 11.40 -7.42 16.75
N ILE A 118 10.48 -7.61 15.79
CA ILE A 118 9.20 -6.89 15.75
C ILE A 118 8.42 -7.00 17.07
N ARG A 119 8.57 -8.10 17.81
CA ARG A 119 7.87 -8.33 19.08
C ARG A 119 8.28 -7.35 20.17
N ASN A 120 9.55 -6.92 20.16
CA ASN A 120 10.16 -6.07 21.17
C ASN A 120 10.48 -4.66 20.63
N SER A 121 9.99 -4.33 19.43
CA SER A 121 10.22 -3.03 18.80
C SER A 121 9.01 -2.11 18.98
N TYR A 122 9.26 -0.81 19.12
CA TYR A 122 8.22 0.22 19.14
C TYR A 122 7.95 0.72 17.73
N ILE A 123 6.76 0.42 17.22
CA ILE A 123 6.36 0.83 15.87
C ILE A 123 5.43 2.04 15.98
N THR A 124 5.82 3.14 15.36
CA THR A 124 4.99 4.35 15.31
C THR A 124 4.13 4.35 14.04
N VAL A 125 2.82 4.42 14.19
CA VAL A 125 1.89 4.62 13.08
C VAL A 125 1.48 6.09 13.05
N TYR A 126 2.04 6.84 12.10
CA TYR A 126 1.81 8.27 11.95
C TYR A 126 0.53 8.55 11.14
N ASP A 127 -0.34 9.35 11.77
CA ASP A 127 -1.73 9.57 11.42
C ASP A 127 -2.55 8.27 11.44
N SER A 128 -2.42 7.55 12.56
CA SER A 128 -3.11 6.28 12.84
C SER A 128 -4.64 6.34 12.71
N SER A 129 -5.23 7.53 12.59
CA SER A 129 -6.66 7.72 12.32
C SER A 129 -7.06 7.58 10.85
N ASP A 130 -6.11 7.57 9.92
CA ASP A 130 -6.38 7.39 8.50
C ASP A 130 -6.83 5.95 8.18
N ASN A 131 -7.84 5.82 7.31
CA ASN A 131 -8.43 4.53 6.96
C ASN A 131 -7.41 3.53 6.38
N VAL A 132 -6.40 4.02 5.66
CA VAL A 132 -5.32 3.18 5.12
C VAL A 132 -4.49 2.48 6.20
N ASN A 133 -4.39 3.09 7.39
CA ASN A 133 -3.64 2.53 8.51
C ASN A 133 -4.42 1.46 9.26
N LYS A 134 -5.76 1.36 9.10
CA LYS A 134 -6.58 0.45 9.90
C LYS A 134 -6.17 -1.02 9.75
N CYS A 135 -6.06 -1.52 8.52
CA CYS A 135 -5.63 -2.90 8.27
C CYS A 135 -4.17 -3.11 8.68
N ILE A 136 -3.30 -2.10 8.50
CA ILE A 136 -1.89 -2.17 8.90
C ILE A 136 -1.76 -2.31 10.42
N ILE A 137 -2.50 -1.50 11.19
CA ILE A 137 -2.52 -1.57 12.66
C ILE A 137 -3.01 -2.94 13.12
N GLN A 138 -4.09 -3.46 12.52
CA GLN A 138 -4.61 -4.78 12.85
C GLN A 138 -3.60 -5.90 12.56
N GLU A 139 -2.88 -5.80 11.46
CA GLU A 139 -1.85 -6.78 11.10
C GLU A 139 -0.62 -6.68 12.01
N LEU A 140 -0.17 -5.46 12.35
CA LEU A 140 0.90 -5.23 13.31
C LEU A 140 0.61 -5.89 14.65
N CYS A 141 -0.62 -5.73 15.16
CA CYS A 141 -1.03 -6.24 16.46
C CYS A 141 -0.92 -7.78 16.57
N LYS A 142 -0.83 -8.51 15.46
CA LYS A 142 -0.58 -9.96 15.47
C LYS A 142 0.88 -10.31 15.80
N HIS A 143 1.79 -9.34 15.70
CA HIS A 143 3.24 -9.56 15.74
C HIS A 143 3.98 -8.71 16.80
N CYS A 144 3.47 -7.53 17.14
CA CYS A 144 4.09 -6.62 18.11
C CYS A 144 3.43 -6.71 19.49
N LYS A 145 4.21 -6.47 20.57
CA LYS A 145 3.65 -6.29 21.93
C LYS A 145 3.22 -4.85 22.21
N CYS A 146 3.80 -3.88 21.51
CA CYS A 146 3.51 -2.47 21.71
C CYS A 146 3.50 -1.69 20.38
N ILE A 147 2.58 -0.74 20.26
CA ILE A 147 2.51 0.23 19.16
C ILE A 147 2.34 1.65 19.69
N ILE A 148 2.88 2.62 18.94
CA ILE A 148 2.67 4.05 19.18
C ILE A 148 1.70 4.57 18.14
N LEU A 149 0.51 4.98 18.58
CA LEU A 149 -0.54 5.58 17.75
C LEU A 149 -0.39 7.10 17.78
N LEU A 150 0.17 7.67 16.72
CA LEU A 150 0.43 9.10 16.60
C LEU A 150 -0.66 9.77 15.76
N SER A 151 -1.55 10.54 16.39
CA SER A 151 -2.60 11.30 15.69
C SER A 151 -2.97 12.59 16.41
N LYS A 152 -3.48 13.58 15.66
CA LYS A 152 -4.14 14.77 16.24
C LYS A 152 -5.56 14.48 16.73
N LYS A 153 -6.20 13.42 16.22
CA LYS A 153 -7.60 13.06 16.53
C LYS A 153 -7.64 12.04 17.68
N LEU A 154 -7.35 12.48 18.90
CA LEU A 154 -7.17 11.59 20.06
C LEU A 154 -8.42 10.75 20.40
N ASN A 155 -9.62 11.33 20.27
CA ASN A 155 -10.87 10.64 20.60
C ASN A 155 -11.05 9.32 19.81
N ASN A 156 -10.78 9.34 18.51
CA ASN A 156 -10.85 8.15 17.66
C ASN A 156 -9.80 7.09 18.07
N MET A 157 -8.68 7.53 18.66
CA MET A 157 -7.59 6.64 19.07
C MET A 157 -7.88 5.90 20.36
N PHE A 158 -8.64 6.49 21.29
CA PHE A 158 -9.04 5.80 22.51
C PHE A 158 -9.91 4.59 22.20
N GLN A 159 -10.92 4.73 21.35
CA GLN A 159 -11.76 3.60 20.93
C GLN A 159 -10.94 2.53 20.22
N LEU A 160 -10.06 2.93 19.29
CA LEU A 160 -9.17 2.01 18.59
C LEU A 160 -8.24 1.26 19.55
N ARG A 161 -7.72 1.92 20.59
CA ARG A 161 -6.88 1.28 21.62
C ARG A 161 -7.67 0.21 22.38
N GLU A 162 -8.88 0.52 22.84
CA GLU A 162 -9.69 -0.45 23.58
C GLU A 162 -9.97 -1.70 22.71
N ASP A 163 -10.28 -1.49 21.43
CA ASP A 163 -10.47 -2.58 20.47
C ASP A 163 -9.19 -3.42 20.31
N ILE A 164 -8.03 -2.78 20.23
CA ILE A 164 -6.73 -3.47 20.07
C ILE A 164 -6.37 -4.27 21.32
N ILE A 165 -6.49 -3.67 22.51
CA ILE A 165 -6.19 -4.34 23.77
C ILE A 165 -7.11 -5.55 23.94
N LYS A 166 -8.42 -5.37 23.74
CA LYS A 166 -9.40 -6.44 23.88
C LYS A 166 -9.18 -7.59 22.89
N LYS A 167 -8.85 -7.27 21.64
CA LYS A 167 -8.75 -8.28 20.56
C LYS A 167 -7.38 -8.95 20.48
N TYR A 168 -6.30 -8.25 20.77
CA TYR A 168 -4.93 -8.71 20.53
C TYR A 168 -4.04 -8.69 21.77
N GLY A 169 -4.46 -8.08 22.88
CA GLY A 169 -3.63 -7.96 24.09
C GLY A 169 -2.39 -7.07 23.90
N VAL A 170 -2.44 -6.12 22.96
CA VAL A 170 -1.30 -5.26 22.58
C VAL A 170 -1.37 -3.92 23.30
N ALA A 171 -0.26 -3.49 23.91
CA ALA A 171 -0.17 -2.19 24.55
C ALA A 171 -0.11 -1.07 23.50
N CYS A 172 -0.96 -0.05 23.64
CA CYS A 172 -0.95 1.11 22.74
C CYS A 172 -0.61 2.39 23.48
N ILE A 173 0.43 3.08 23.03
CA ILE A 173 0.77 4.42 23.47
C ILE A 173 0.08 5.40 22.51
N ILE A 174 -0.85 6.22 23.00
CA ILE A 174 -1.51 7.26 22.20
C ILE A 174 -0.82 8.58 22.46
N THR A 175 -0.44 9.30 21.41
CA THR A 175 0.15 10.63 21.54
C THR A 175 -0.15 11.50 20.33
N SER A 176 -0.16 12.81 20.54
CA SER A 176 -0.13 13.82 19.46
C SER A 176 1.28 14.43 19.29
N ASN A 177 2.20 14.15 20.22
CA ASN A 177 3.56 14.66 20.21
C ASN A 177 4.44 13.83 19.25
N LYS A 178 4.73 14.42 18.08
CA LYS A 178 5.56 13.78 17.05
C LYS A 178 6.97 13.52 17.53
N GLU A 179 7.58 14.45 18.24
CA GLU A 179 8.97 14.35 18.70
C GLU A 179 9.12 13.19 19.67
N TYR A 180 8.21 13.09 20.65
CA TYR A 180 8.17 11.94 21.55
C TYR A 180 8.03 10.62 20.79
N ALA A 181 7.04 10.50 19.89
CA ALA A 181 6.80 9.27 19.16
C ALA A 181 8.00 8.85 18.30
N PHE A 182 8.57 9.81 17.55
CA PHE A 182 9.68 9.55 16.66
C PHE A 182 10.98 9.27 17.41
N ASN A 183 11.23 9.89 18.58
CA ASN A 183 12.44 9.61 19.35
C ASN A 183 12.42 8.26 20.08
N ASN A 184 11.23 7.68 20.31
CA ASN A 184 11.02 6.45 21.07
C ASN A 184 10.53 5.27 20.21
N CYS A 185 10.82 5.29 18.90
CA CYS A 185 10.42 4.22 18.00
C CYS A 185 11.59 3.62 17.23
N ASP A 186 11.41 2.37 16.80
CA ASP A 186 12.36 1.61 16.01
C ASP A 186 12.02 1.62 14.51
N PHE A 187 10.77 1.96 14.19
CA PHE A 187 10.25 2.01 12.84
C PHE A 187 9.03 2.94 12.76
N ILE A 188 8.85 3.64 11.64
CA ILE A 188 7.71 4.51 11.38
C ILE A 188 6.91 4.02 10.17
N ILE A 189 5.59 3.99 10.29
CA ILE A 189 4.67 3.85 9.15
C ILE A 189 3.92 5.16 9.01
N ALA A 190 4.02 5.79 7.85
CA ALA A 190 3.55 7.16 7.65
C ALA A 190 2.57 7.26 6.47
N SER A 191 1.34 7.72 6.74
CA SER A 191 0.40 8.13 5.69
C SER A 191 0.61 9.58 5.24
N ARG A 192 1.46 10.33 5.95
CA ARG A 192 1.86 11.71 5.63
C ARG A 192 3.36 11.82 5.47
N ASP A 193 3.77 12.87 4.79
CA ASP A 193 5.17 13.17 4.59
C ASP A 193 5.86 13.49 5.93
N VAL A 194 7.03 12.91 6.13
CA VAL A 194 7.86 13.08 7.33
C VAL A 194 9.07 13.88 6.91
N SER A 195 9.00 15.20 7.10
CA SER A 195 10.02 16.13 6.63
C SER A 195 11.29 16.14 7.47
N PHE A 196 11.21 15.77 8.75
CA PHE A 196 12.35 15.86 9.66
C PHE A 196 12.28 14.83 10.78
N LEU A 197 13.40 14.16 11.04
CA LEU A 197 13.61 13.27 12.19
C LEU A 197 15.01 13.52 12.73
N TYR A 198 15.19 13.35 14.04
CA TYR A 198 16.49 13.47 14.69
C TYR A 198 17.32 12.17 14.64
N LYS A 199 16.69 11.03 14.36
CA LYS A 199 17.31 9.70 14.33
C LYS A 199 17.17 9.03 12.95
N ASP A 200 18.10 8.13 12.64
CA ASP A 200 18.01 7.24 11.47
C ASP A 200 17.05 6.06 11.74
N ILE A 201 15.77 6.33 11.56
CA ILE A 201 14.69 5.37 11.76
C ILE A 201 14.12 5.01 10.38
N PRO A 202 13.99 3.72 10.04
CA PRO A 202 13.36 3.32 8.79
C PRO A 202 11.89 3.74 8.73
N ILE A 203 11.44 4.15 7.53
CA ILE A 203 10.08 4.65 7.34
C ILE A 203 9.39 3.95 6.18
N TRP A 204 8.20 3.40 6.43
CA TRP A 204 7.25 2.99 5.40
C TRP A 204 6.32 4.14 5.03
N HIS A 205 6.52 4.73 3.86
CA HIS A 205 5.64 5.74 3.30
C HIS A 205 4.49 5.07 2.53
N ILE A 206 3.28 5.24 3.06
CA ILE A 206 2.08 4.83 2.33
C ILE A 206 1.88 5.75 1.12
N ASN A 207 2.26 7.02 1.24
CA ASN A 207 2.33 7.96 0.12
C ASN A 207 3.46 7.57 -0.84
N ASN A 208 3.13 6.83 -1.90
CA ASN A 208 4.06 6.42 -2.96
C ASN A 208 4.48 7.54 -3.92
N LEU A 209 4.01 8.78 -3.70
CA LEU A 209 4.48 9.95 -4.42
C LEU A 209 5.46 10.79 -3.59
N HIS A 210 5.83 10.30 -2.40
CA HIS A 210 6.76 11.00 -1.52
C HIS A 210 8.19 10.97 -2.09
N ILE A 211 8.73 12.15 -2.33
CA ILE A 211 10.12 12.33 -2.71
C ILE A 211 10.89 12.71 -1.44
N SER A 212 11.84 11.86 -1.03
CA SER A 212 12.75 12.21 0.07
C SER A 212 13.95 12.97 -0.47
N ASN A 213 14.30 14.08 0.18
CA ASN A 213 15.54 14.81 -0.09
C ASN A 213 16.71 14.28 0.74
N ASN A 214 16.48 13.30 1.62
CA ASN A 214 17.47 12.83 2.58
C ASN A 214 17.92 11.41 2.20
N PHE A 215 19.17 11.24 1.74
CA PHE A 215 19.64 10.00 1.14
C PHE A 215 20.11 8.94 2.14
N ASN A 216 20.33 9.32 3.41
CA ASN A 216 20.98 8.44 4.39
C ASN A 216 20.01 7.55 5.19
N ARG A 217 18.72 7.49 4.82
CA ARG A 217 17.72 6.69 5.56
C ARG A 217 17.08 5.64 4.68
N ILE A 218 16.67 4.55 5.31
CA ILE A 218 15.84 3.52 4.69
C ILE A 218 14.41 4.02 4.63
N TYR A 219 14.03 4.52 3.46
CA TYR A 219 12.65 4.78 3.11
C TYR A 219 12.12 3.59 2.33
N ILE A 220 10.84 3.24 2.49
CA ILE A 220 10.17 2.24 1.66
C ILE A 220 8.79 2.75 1.28
N ASP A 221 8.36 2.52 0.05
CA ASP A 221 7.02 2.86 -0.43
C ASP A 221 6.34 1.75 -1.23
N ASP A 222 7.02 0.63 -1.48
CA ASP A 222 6.50 -0.45 -2.32
C ASP A 222 7.21 -1.79 -2.04
N VAL A 223 6.51 -2.89 -2.33
CA VAL A 223 7.11 -4.23 -2.44
C VAL A 223 6.58 -4.93 -3.67
N THR A 224 7.32 -5.92 -4.12
CA THR A 224 6.86 -6.83 -5.16
C THR A 224 6.94 -8.27 -4.72
N TYR A 225 6.16 -9.11 -5.38
CA TYR A 225 6.10 -10.54 -5.14
C TYR A 225 6.48 -11.30 -6.39
N SER A 226 7.22 -12.39 -6.22
CA SER A 226 7.50 -13.35 -7.28
C SER A 226 6.50 -14.49 -7.17
N TRP A 227 5.93 -14.89 -8.30
CA TRP A 227 5.11 -16.08 -8.39
C TRP A 227 5.61 -16.94 -9.54
N ASN A 228 5.81 -18.23 -9.30
CA ASN A 228 6.33 -19.17 -10.32
C ASN A 228 5.40 -19.37 -11.52
N ILE A 229 4.29 -18.63 -11.61
CA ILE A 229 3.44 -18.59 -12.79
C ILE A 229 4.05 -17.56 -13.73
N ASP A 230 4.55 -18.04 -14.86
CA ASP A 230 5.12 -17.24 -15.95
C ASP A 230 6.32 -16.37 -15.55
N ASN A 231 7.03 -16.73 -14.47
CA ASN A 231 8.19 -15.98 -13.93
C ASN A 231 7.92 -14.49 -13.72
N ASN A 232 6.67 -14.13 -13.44
CA ASN A 232 6.24 -12.74 -13.37
C ASN A 232 6.45 -12.13 -11.98
N ILE A 233 6.76 -10.83 -12.00
CA ILE A 233 6.85 -9.98 -10.80
C ILE A 233 5.53 -9.22 -10.66
N PHE A 234 4.86 -9.40 -9.52
CA PHE A 234 3.57 -8.79 -9.25
C PHE A 234 3.68 -7.65 -8.25
N SER A 235 2.96 -6.56 -8.51
CA SER A 235 2.68 -5.54 -7.51
C SER A 235 1.69 -6.06 -6.47
N ILE A 236 1.69 -5.47 -5.28
CA ILE A 236 0.72 -5.79 -4.21
C ILE A 236 -0.71 -5.63 -4.73
N GLU A 237 -0.96 -4.56 -5.48
CA GLU A 237 -2.27 -4.18 -5.97
C GLU A 237 -2.81 -5.21 -6.97
N LEU A 238 -1.98 -5.65 -7.91
CA LEU A 238 -2.31 -6.66 -8.90
C LEU A 238 -2.42 -8.04 -8.27
N LEU A 239 -1.44 -8.44 -7.45
CA LEU A 239 -1.47 -9.73 -6.79
C LEU A 239 -2.70 -9.87 -5.89
N GLY A 240 -3.04 -8.83 -5.13
CA GLY A 240 -4.22 -8.82 -4.30
C GLY A 240 -5.51 -8.92 -5.11
N ALA A 241 -5.57 -8.29 -6.30
CA ALA A 241 -6.72 -8.43 -7.19
C ALA A 241 -6.87 -9.87 -7.73
N ILE A 242 -5.76 -10.51 -8.12
CA ILE A 242 -5.76 -11.91 -8.57
C ILE A 242 -6.17 -12.82 -7.42
N LEU A 243 -5.51 -12.69 -6.27
CA LEU A 243 -5.71 -13.59 -5.15
C LEU A 243 -7.09 -13.45 -4.50
N SER A 244 -7.68 -12.25 -4.55
CA SER A 244 -9.04 -12.00 -4.02
C SER A 244 -10.15 -12.79 -4.73
N GLN A 245 -9.84 -13.41 -5.88
CA GLN A 245 -10.78 -14.21 -6.65
C GLN A 245 -10.71 -15.69 -6.31
N PHE A 246 -9.70 -16.13 -5.55
CA PHE A 246 -9.75 -17.46 -4.96
C PHE A 246 -10.72 -17.44 -3.79
N ASN A 247 -11.55 -18.48 -3.68
CA ASN A 247 -12.67 -18.58 -2.76
C ASN A 247 -12.25 -18.83 -1.30
N ASN A 248 -11.17 -18.20 -0.85
CA ASN A 248 -10.58 -18.48 0.44
C ASN A 248 -10.67 -17.22 1.32
N ASN A 249 -11.58 -17.25 2.29
CA ASN A 249 -11.58 -16.36 3.47
C ASN A 249 -10.34 -16.57 4.38
N GLU A 250 -9.29 -17.22 3.87
CA GLU A 250 -8.15 -17.69 4.63
C GLU A 250 -7.21 -16.54 5.01
N ASN A 251 -6.26 -16.89 5.88
CA ASN A 251 -5.15 -16.05 6.25
C ASN A 251 -4.30 -15.71 5.01
N ILE A 252 -3.94 -14.44 4.82
CA ILE A 252 -3.07 -13.98 3.72
C ILE A 252 -1.78 -14.79 3.67
N GLU A 253 -1.20 -15.09 4.84
CA GLU A 253 0.05 -15.86 4.90
C GLU A 253 -0.09 -17.27 4.32
N ASN A 254 -1.22 -17.94 4.59
CA ASN A 254 -1.49 -19.29 4.09
C ASN A 254 -1.71 -19.26 2.58
N CYS A 255 -2.53 -18.33 2.11
CA CYS A 255 -2.80 -18.14 0.68
C CYS A 255 -1.50 -17.93 -0.12
N LEU A 256 -0.57 -17.10 0.39
CA LEU A 256 0.73 -16.91 -0.26
C LEU A 256 1.59 -18.19 -0.23
N LYS A 257 1.63 -18.92 0.90
CA LYS A 257 2.41 -20.16 1.03
C LYS A 257 1.92 -21.27 0.11
N GLU A 258 0.61 -21.52 0.07
CA GLU A 258 -0.01 -22.57 -0.76
C GLU A 258 0.25 -22.32 -2.24
N ASN A 259 0.23 -21.05 -2.65
CA ASN A 259 0.51 -20.66 -4.02
C ASN A 259 2.00 -20.49 -4.32
N LYS A 260 2.90 -20.75 -3.37
CA LYS A 260 4.37 -20.58 -3.48
C LYS A 260 4.74 -19.16 -3.95
N ILE A 261 4.08 -18.16 -3.39
CA ILE A 261 4.34 -16.75 -3.65
C ILE A 261 5.29 -16.21 -2.59
N CYS A 262 6.37 -15.56 -3.04
CA CYS A 262 7.40 -15.03 -2.15
C CYS A 262 7.54 -13.52 -2.33
N LEU A 263 7.87 -12.82 -1.25
CA LEU A 263 8.26 -11.41 -1.33
C LEU A 263 9.59 -11.34 -2.07
N ASN A 264 9.63 -10.57 -3.17
CA ASN A 264 10.75 -10.48 -4.09
C ASN A 264 11.66 -9.29 -3.77
N GLU A 265 11.10 -8.08 -3.84
CA GLU A 265 11.87 -6.83 -3.65
C GLU A 265 11.15 -5.87 -2.71
N ILE A 266 11.94 -5.12 -1.94
CA ILE A 266 11.52 -3.97 -1.12
C ILE A 266 12.07 -2.70 -1.80
N LYS A 267 11.21 -1.70 -2.05
CA LYS A 267 11.54 -0.56 -2.92
C LYS A 267 11.26 0.80 -2.31
N PHE A 268 12.01 1.79 -2.76
CA PHE A 268 11.72 3.20 -2.54
C PHE A 268 11.85 4.01 -3.82
N ASN A 269 10.80 4.74 -4.21
CA ASN A 269 10.80 5.51 -5.46
C ASN A 269 11.26 4.66 -6.66
N ASN A 270 10.79 3.41 -6.72
CA ASN A 270 11.17 2.37 -7.68
C ASN A 270 12.61 1.85 -7.63
N LYS A 271 13.46 2.34 -6.72
CA LYS A 271 14.80 1.79 -6.49
C LYS A 271 14.72 0.61 -5.54
N ILE A 272 15.36 -0.50 -5.89
CA ILE A 272 15.49 -1.66 -5.01
C ILE A 272 16.41 -1.27 -3.85
N LEU A 273 15.97 -1.58 -2.64
CA LEU A 273 16.79 -1.43 -1.44
C LEU A 273 17.57 -2.72 -1.24
N ASN A 274 18.89 -2.61 -1.33
CA ASN A 274 19.81 -3.68 -0.97
C ASN A 274 20.13 -3.53 0.53
N PHE A 275 19.99 -4.62 1.29
CA PHE A 275 20.20 -4.64 2.74
C PHE A 275 21.32 -5.60 3.12
#